data_AF-A0A952VPW0-F1
#
_entry.id   AF-A0A952VPW0-F1
#
_cell.length_a   1.000
_cell.length_b   1.000
_cell.length_c   1.000
_cell.angle_alpha   90.00
_cell.angle_beta   90.00
_cell.angle_gamma   90.00
#
_symmetry.space_group_name_H-M   'P 1'
#
loop_
_entity.id
_entity.type
_entity.pdbx_description
1 polymer ?
#
loop_
_entity_poly.entity_id
_entity_poly.type
_entity_poly.pdbx_seq_one_letter_code
_entity_poly.pdbx_strand_id
1 'polypeptide(L)'
;MAAEACEPIERWTATRRVALVVSILKGETSVAEAVRQHGLTVAGVEDWREKFLVGTENAIRSRPKDEDAVKDEQIKKLKQKIGDLVLDTDILREALNPYPVDRKTSDA
;
A
#
# COMPACT_ATOMS: atom_id res chain seq x y z
N MET A 1 11.90 -2.75 -43.83
CA MET A 1 11.86 -2.20 -42.46
C MET A 1 11.17 -3.24 -41.60
N ALA A 2 11.91 -3.83 -40.66
CA ALA A 2 11.40 -4.87 -39.79
C ALA A 2 10.28 -4.29 -38.93
N ALA A 3 9.12 -4.94 -38.94
CA ALA A 3 8.04 -4.62 -38.01
C ALA A 3 8.58 -4.88 -36.61
N GLU A 4 8.76 -3.81 -35.82
CA GLU A 4 8.86 -3.93 -34.37
C GLU A 4 7.53 -4.52 -33.89
N ALA A 5 7.50 -5.85 -33.76
CA ALA A 5 6.48 -6.53 -32.99
C ALA A 5 6.66 -6.05 -31.55
N CYS A 6 5.86 -5.06 -31.16
CA CYS A 6 5.71 -4.69 -29.77
C CYS A 6 5.19 -5.94 -29.05
N GLU A 7 6.09 -6.70 -28.41
CA GLU A 7 5.70 -7.89 -27.68
C GLU A 7 4.61 -7.50 -26.68
N PRO A 8 3.49 -8.25 -26.62
CA PRO A 8 2.38 -7.91 -25.76
C PRO A 8 2.89 -7.84 -24.31
N ILE A 9 2.75 -6.66 -23.69
CA ILE A 9 3.15 -6.45 -22.29
C ILE A 9 2.49 -7.52 -21.44
N GLU A 10 3.31 -8.46 -20.97
CA GLU A 10 2.86 -9.60 -20.23
C GLU A 10 2.40 -9.14 -18.84
N ARG A 11 1.08 -9.03 -18.65
CA ARG A 11 0.51 -8.55 -17.39
C ARG A 11 0.63 -9.60 -16.30
N TRP A 12 1.47 -9.32 -15.30
CA TRP A 12 1.60 -10.12 -14.09
C TRP A 12 0.46 -9.86 -13.11
N THR A 13 -0.70 -10.47 -13.37
CA THR A 13 -1.86 -10.50 -12.46
C THR A 13 -1.59 -11.38 -11.23
N ALA A 14 -2.36 -11.19 -10.16
CA ALA A 14 -2.22 -12.00 -8.93
C ALA A 14 -2.33 -13.51 -9.21
N THR A 15 -3.33 -13.94 -9.99
CA THR A 15 -3.52 -15.34 -10.38
C THR A 15 -2.32 -15.91 -11.11
N ARG A 16 -1.73 -15.13 -12.02
CA ARG A 16 -0.57 -15.56 -12.80
C ARG A 16 0.69 -15.67 -11.95
N ARG A 17 0.92 -14.71 -11.05
CA ARG A 17 2.04 -14.76 -10.08
C ARG A 17 1.93 -15.99 -9.19
N VAL A 18 0.73 -16.29 -8.69
CA VAL A 18 0.47 -17.49 -7.88
C VAL A 18 0.77 -18.76 -8.68
N ALA A 19 0.31 -18.86 -9.93
CA ALA A 19 0.58 -20.02 -10.77
C ALA A 19 2.09 -20.26 -10.97
N LEU A 20 2.85 -19.19 -11.23
CA LEU A 20 4.31 -19.27 -11.35
C LEU A 20 4.99 -19.68 -10.03
N VAL A 21 4.59 -19.10 -8.90
CA VAL A 21 5.15 -19.46 -7.60
C VAL A 21 4.86 -20.93 -7.27
N VAL A 22 3.66 -21.42 -7.59
CA VAL A 22 3.29 -22.83 -7.40
C VAL A 22 4.15 -23.76 -8.29
N SER A 23 4.39 -23.42 -9.56
CA SER A 23 5.27 -24.24 -10.42
C SER A 23 6.72 -24.28 -9.88
N ILE A 24 7.19 -23.16 -9.32
CA ILE A 24 8.50 -23.08 -8.66
C ILE A 24 8.56 -23.97 -7.41
N LEU A 25 7.53 -23.93 -6.56
CA LEU A 25 7.48 -24.77 -5.35
C LEU A 25 7.39 -26.27 -5.68
N LYS A 26 6.76 -26.63 -6.80
CA LYS A 26 6.72 -28.01 -7.30
C LYS A 26 8.03 -28.45 -7.96
N GLY A 27 8.95 -27.53 -8.26
CA GLY A 27 10.19 -27.80 -8.99
C GLY A 27 10.02 -27.96 -10.50
N GLU A 28 8.85 -27.64 -11.05
CA GLU A 28 8.56 -27.68 -12.50
C GLU A 28 9.24 -26.52 -13.24
N THR A 29 9.56 -25.43 -12.54
CA THR A 29 10.25 -24.26 -13.07
C THR A 29 11.22 -23.74 -12.03
N SER A 30 12.49 -23.55 -12.36
CA SER A 30 13.42 -22.88 -11.44
C SER A 30 13.24 -21.37 -11.48
N VAL A 31 13.65 -20.67 -10.41
CA VAL A 31 13.65 -19.19 -10.37
C VAL A 31 14.48 -18.61 -11.51
N ALA A 32 15.61 -19.24 -11.84
CA ALA A 32 16.47 -18.82 -12.94
C ALA A 32 15.80 -18.99 -14.32
N GLU A 33 15.02 -20.05 -14.52
CA GLU A 33 14.23 -20.24 -15.75
C GLU A 33 13.09 -19.24 -15.85
N ALA A 34 12.36 -19.01 -14.77
CA ALA A 34 11.28 -18.01 -14.72
C ALA A 34 11.78 -16.60 -15.09
N VAL A 35 12.94 -16.21 -14.55
CA VAL A 35 13.61 -14.94 -14.85
C VAL A 35 13.97 -14.83 -16.33
N ARG A 36 14.59 -15.86 -16.90
CA ARG A 36 14.98 -15.86 -18.32
C ARG A 36 13.79 -15.89 -19.26
N GLN A 37 12.77 -16.67 -18.94
CA GLN A 37 11.62 -16.89 -19.81
C GLN A 37 10.65 -15.72 -19.84
N HIS A 38 10.51 -15.01 -18.72
CA HIS A 38 9.52 -13.94 -18.58
C HIS A 38 10.11 -12.54 -18.38
N GLY A 39 11.44 -12.40 -18.49
CA GLY A 39 12.12 -11.11 -18.28
C GLY A 39 11.94 -10.55 -16.87
N LEU A 40 11.73 -11.41 -15.88
CA LEU A 40 11.54 -11.02 -14.49
C LEU A 40 12.88 -10.81 -13.77
N THR A 41 12.87 -10.11 -12.63
CA THR A 41 14.03 -10.06 -11.75
C THR A 41 13.98 -11.20 -10.74
N VAL A 42 15.15 -11.74 -10.34
CA VAL A 42 15.22 -12.77 -9.29
C VAL A 42 14.56 -12.27 -8.01
N ALA A 43 14.86 -11.04 -7.59
CA ALA A 43 14.24 -10.40 -6.44
C ALA A 43 12.71 -10.32 -6.55
N GLY A 44 12.17 -9.98 -7.72
CA GLY A 44 10.72 -9.91 -7.91
C GLY A 44 10.01 -11.26 -7.78
N VAL A 45 10.66 -12.33 -8.23
CA VAL A 45 10.12 -13.70 -8.11
C VAL A 45 10.21 -14.19 -6.66
N GLU A 46 11.33 -13.96 -5.97
CA GLU A 46 11.48 -14.30 -4.56
C GLU A 46 10.50 -13.52 -3.67
N ASP A 47 10.28 -12.22 -3.94
CA ASP A 47 9.27 -11.41 -3.27
C ASP A 47 7.86 -12.02 -3.39
N TRP A 48 7.51 -12.52 -4.57
CA TRP A 48 6.20 -13.18 -4.78
C TRP A 48 6.11 -14.50 -4.03
N ARG A 49 7.20 -15.26 -4.01
CA ARG A 49 7.28 -16.52 -3.27
C ARG A 49 7.13 -16.30 -1.76
N GLU A 50 7.82 -15.31 -1.19
CA GLU A 50 7.70 -14.96 0.22
C GLU A 50 6.27 -14.53 0.56
N LYS A 51 5.70 -13.59 -0.21
CA LYS A 51 4.31 -13.13 -0.01
C LYS A 51 3.30 -14.27 -0.12
N PHE A 52 3.52 -15.20 -1.05
CA PHE A 52 2.67 -16.37 -1.20
C PHE A 52 2.74 -17.26 0.05
N LEU A 53 3.93 -17.57 0.56
CA LEU A 53 4.12 -18.40 1.75
C LEU A 53 3.49 -17.77 3.00
N VAL A 54 3.74 -16.49 3.25
CA VAL A 54 3.13 -15.75 4.36
C VAL A 54 1.61 -15.73 4.24
N GLY A 55 1.10 -15.47 3.03
CA GLY A 55 -0.34 -15.46 2.76
C GLY A 55 -1.01 -16.83 2.96
N THR A 56 -0.38 -17.91 2.49
CA THR A 56 -0.90 -19.26 2.70
C THR A 56 -0.82 -19.69 4.16
N GLU A 57 0.28 -19.40 4.86
CA GLU A 57 0.41 -19.65 6.30
C GLU A 57 -0.70 -18.96 7.09
N ASN A 58 -1.02 -17.72 6.75
CA ASN A 58 -2.12 -17.00 7.39
C ASN A 58 -3.49 -17.61 7.07
N ALA A 59 -3.71 -18.03 5.82
CA ALA A 59 -4.97 -18.62 5.36
C ALA A 59 -5.27 -19.99 5.99
N ILE A 60 -4.25 -20.79 6.32
CA ILE A 60 -4.41 -22.12 6.94
C ILE A 60 -4.51 -22.07 8.48
N ARG A 61 -4.23 -20.92 9.10
CA ARG A 61 -4.31 -20.75 10.55
C ARG A 61 -5.76 -20.92 11.02
N SER A 62 -5.99 -21.63 12.13
CA SER A 62 -7.34 -21.80 12.71
C SER A 62 -8.04 -20.48 13.03
N ARG A 63 -7.25 -19.43 13.29
CA ARG A 63 -7.69 -18.05 13.40
C ARG A 63 -6.77 -17.16 12.55
N PRO A 64 -7.13 -16.86 11.29
CA PRO A 64 -6.36 -15.99 10.42
C PRO A 64 -6.13 -14.63 11.09
N LYS A 65 -4.91 -14.08 10.94
CA LYS A 65 -4.63 -12.70 11.33
C LYS A 65 -5.30 -11.78 10.33
N ASP A 66 -6.16 -10.91 10.81
CA ASP A 66 -6.75 -9.85 10.02
C ASP A 66 -5.81 -8.64 10.06
N GLU A 67 -4.72 -8.72 9.31
CA GLU A 67 -3.73 -7.64 9.24
C GLU A 67 -4.33 -6.35 8.69
N ASP A 68 -5.35 -6.45 7.84
CA ASP A 68 -6.04 -5.31 7.29
C ASP A 68 -6.92 -4.64 8.35
N ALA A 69 -7.61 -5.39 9.21
CA ALA A 69 -8.28 -4.81 10.38
C ALA A 69 -7.31 -4.10 11.35
N VAL A 70 -6.11 -4.64 11.57
CA VAL A 70 -5.08 -3.99 12.39
C VAL A 70 -4.64 -2.66 11.77
N LYS A 71 -4.39 -2.63 10.46
CA LYS A 71 -4.06 -1.40 9.73
C LYS A 71 -5.22 -0.40 9.78
N ASP A 72 -6.45 -0.86 9.60
CA ASP A 72 -7.64 -0.01 9.66
C ASP A 72 -7.82 0.64 11.04
N GLU A 73 -7.56 -0.12 12.11
CA GLU A 73 -7.59 0.43 13.47
C GLU A 73 -6.48 1.49 13.69
N GLN A 74 -5.28 1.25 13.17
CA GLN A 74 -4.19 2.23 13.20
C GLN A 74 -4.56 3.48 12.39
N ILE A 75 -5.11 3.32 11.19
CA ILE A 75 -5.59 4.43 10.34
C ILE A 75 -6.66 5.23 11.08
N LYS A 76 -7.60 4.58 11.76
CA LYS A 76 -8.62 5.25 12.57
C LYS A 76 -7.99 6.10 13.68
N LYS A 77 -7.04 5.53 14.44
CA LYS A 77 -6.32 6.24 15.51
C LYS A 77 -5.53 7.44 14.98
N LEU A 78 -4.87 7.29 13.84
CA LEU A 78 -4.13 8.37 13.20
C LEU A 78 -5.06 9.48 12.71
N LYS A 79 -6.17 9.13 12.05
CA LYS A 79 -7.18 10.10 11.62
C LYS A 79 -7.76 10.90 12.78
N GLN A 80 -8.03 10.25 13.91
CA GLN A 80 -8.50 10.93 15.12
C GLN A 80 -7.48 11.96 15.62
N LYS A 81 -6.21 11.56 15.77
CA LYS A 81 -5.14 12.50 16.19
C LYS A 81 -4.98 13.68 15.24
N ILE A 82 -5.09 13.44 13.93
CA ILE A 82 -5.05 14.52 12.94
C ILE A 82 -6.23 15.48 13.16
N GLY A 83 -7.44 14.95 13.38
CA GLY A 83 -8.60 15.77 13.70
C GLY A 83 -8.40 16.63 14.94
N ASP A 84 -7.90 16.05 16.02
CA ASP A 84 -7.59 16.78 17.26
C ASP A 84 -6.59 17.92 17.01
N LEU A 85 -5.50 17.64 16.28
CA LEU A 85 -4.48 18.64 15.94
C LEU A 85 -5.01 19.75 15.01
N VAL A 86 -5.92 19.42 14.09
CA VAL A 86 -6.57 20.40 13.22
C VAL A 86 -7.46 21.33 14.04
N LEU A 87 -8.25 20.79 14.97
CA LEU A 87 -9.07 21.58 15.88
C LEU A 87 -8.21 22.52 16.74
N ASP A 88 -7.12 22.02 17.32
CA ASP A 88 -6.19 22.85 18.09
C ASP A 88 -5.61 23.98 17.23
N THR A 89 -5.26 23.68 15.97
CA THR A 89 -4.73 24.68 15.03
C THR A 89 -5.77 25.74 14.70
N ASP A 90 -7.03 25.36 14.49
CA ASP A 90 -8.12 26.28 14.19
C ASP A 90 -8.45 27.18 15.39
N ILE A 91 -8.49 26.61 16.60
CA ILE A 91 -8.66 27.37 17.84
C ILE A 91 -7.53 28.38 18.02
N LEU A 92 -6.27 27.96 17.82
CA LEU A 92 -5.12 28.86 17.92
C LEU A 92 -5.18 29.97 16.87
N ARG A 93 -5.52 29.65 15.62
CA ARG A 93 -5.68 30.65 14.56
C ARG A 93 -6.76 31.67 14.89
N GLU A 94 -7.90 31.22 15.42
CA GLU A 94 -8.98 32.11 15.82
C GLU A 94 -8.56 32.99 17.00
N ALA A 95 -7.85 32.45 17.99
CA ALA A 95 -7.34 33.22 19.13
C ALA A 95 -6.29 34.28 18.71
N LEU A 96 -5.52 33.99 17.66
CA LEU A 96 -4.56 34.91 17.05
C LEU A 96 -5.21 35.91 16.08
N ASN A 97 -6.46 35.70 15.70
CA ASN A 97 -7.19 36.63 14.85
C ASN A 97 -7.53 37.88 15.68
N PRO A 98 -6.96 39.07 15.37
CA PRO A 98 -7.32 40.28 16.09
C PRO A 98 -8.80 40.55 15.84
N TYR A 99 -9.62 40.33 16.87
CA TYR A 99 -11.02 40.72 16.85
C TYR A 99 -11.11 42.16 16.36
N PRO A 100 -11.92 42.49 15.35
CA PRO A 100 -12.10 43.88 14.93
C PRO A 100 -12.68 44.63 16.12
N VAL A 101 -11.81 45.34 16.83
CA VAL A 101 -12.25 46.28 17.84
C VAL A 101 -12.84 47.42 17.05
N ASP A 102 -14.17 47.44 16.93
CA ASP A 102 -14.91 48.61 16.50
C ASP A 102 -14.63 49.71 17.54
N ARG A 103 -13.48 50.38 17.42
CA ARG A 103 -13.14 51.59 18.16
C ARG A 103 -14.01 52.71 17.60
N LYS A 104 -15.29 52.70 17.96
CA LYS A 104 -16.03 53.95 18.17
C LYS A 104 -15.70 54.48 19.55
N THR A 105 -14.42 54.79 19.75
CA THR A 105 -13.99 55.79 20.72
C THR A 105 -13.43 56.93 19.88
N SER A 106 -14.33 57.82 19.49
CA SER A 106 -14.07 59.19 19.03
C SER A 106 -15.38 59.89 19.35
N ASP A 107 -15.50 60.45 20.55
CA ASP A 107 -14.97 61.75 20.99
C ASP A 107 -16.04 62.84 20.76
N ALA A 108 -16.37 63.49 21.88
CA ALA A 108 -16.92 64.84 22.08
C ALA A 108 -18.01 65.37 21.14
#